data_AF-A0A7W0BVP9-F1
#
_entry.id   AF-A0A7W0BVP9-F1
#
_cell.length_a   1.000
_cell.length_b   1.000
_cell.length_c   1.000
_cell.angle_alpha   90.00
_cell.angle_beta   90.00
_cell.angle_gamma   90.00
#
_symmetry.space_group_name_H-M   'P 1'
#
loop_
_entity.id
_entity.type
_entity.pdbx_description
1 polymer ?
#
loop_
_entity_poly.entity_id
_entity_poly.type
_entity_poly.pdbx_seq_one_letter_code
_entity_poly.pdbx_strand_id
1 'polypeptide(L)'
;MGFLTKMFSYLAHSFGTLTKFFIKKTEMPITTRDNIIFISEQLEKALTSNSPQTKVAIGAEKELVSLIKKQTEEGNLNNITRTKAYFSFFQRCPEVHWAFLAHTVSRNGGWNMTDLKGDIIGNIISKKQIEPLFLCLERANAFIFQDAYPQLLLYEESKRRGENVFHLLPNFSVSSFMRPFWEHFLLTKNSSLLTVALIINEQQHIQKHVIEQPFFQEHVLETLSFLLQQWLGFTDVLIPFYDKNKVRLAGTTIHDFANVDHRIVIGKTLYGMLFHHKKIYNGAYEFALNTPHTGSRADFWPHLFFHTVKMRKKASIYSPKLVNAWPNIKHRYPEQDDWFDDLSVVKHLHTIPIFKNCDLTDNYLTNIIELSSLARSKQFLF
;
A
#
# COMPACT_ATOMS: atom_id res chain seq x y z
N MET A 1 36.04 6.40 -28.63
CA MET A 1 35.52 7.37 -27.64
C MET A 1 34.23 8.11 -28.08
N GLY A 2 33.49 7.63 -29.10
CA GLY A 2 32.31 8.35 -29.65
C GLY A 2 30.99 7.57 -29.71
N PHE A 3 30.96 6.31 -29.25
CA PHE A 3 29.74 5.47 -29.24
C PHE A 3 29.07 5.48 -27.85
N LEU A 4 29.87 5.34 -26.78
CA LEU A 4 29.40 5.45 -25.39
C LEU A 4 28.86 6.86 -25.06
N THR A 5 29.47 7.91 -25.60
CA THR A 5 29.02 9.30 -25.41
C THR A 5 27.71 9.60 -26.14
N LYS A 6 27.45 8.94 -27.29
CA LYS A 6 26.17 9.02 -28.01
C LYS A 6 25.07 8.19 -27.33
N MET A 7 25.41 7.09 -26.67
CA MET A 7 24.47 6.31 -25.88
C MET A 7 24.04 7.09 -24.62
N PHE A 8 24.99 7.79 -23.97
CA PHE A 8 24.68 8.71 -22.88
C PHE A 8 23.88 9.94 -23.35
N SER A 9 24.09 10.45 -24.57
CA SER A 9 23.26 11.56 -25.07
C SER A 9 21.85 11.13 -25.47
N TYR A 10 21.63 9.88 -25.89
CA TYR A 10 20.30 9.32 -26.12
C TYR A 10 19.55 9.06 -24.80
N LEU A 11 20.26 8.65 -23.74
CA LEU A 11 19.72 8.51 -22.38
C LEU A 11 19.49 9.85 -21.68
N ALA A 12 20.29 10.88 -22.01
CA ALA A 12 20.06 12.25 -21.56
C ALA A 12 18.87 12.90 -22.28
N HIS A 13 18.56 12.50 -23.52
CA HIS A 13 17.37 12.98 -24.24
C HIS A 13 16.05 12.37 -23.75
N SER A 14 16.06 11.29 -22.96
CA SER A 14 14.87 10.81 -22.23
C SER A 14 14.44 11.71 -21.07
N PHE A 15 15.26 12.69 -20.66
CA PHE A 15 14.86 13.73 -19.71
C PHE A 15 13.91 14.78 -20.31
N GLY A 16 13.61 14.71 -21.61
CA GLY A 16 12.53 15.46 -22.25
C GLY A 16 11.13 14.81 -22.14
N THR A 17 11.01 13.67 -21.47
CA THR A 17 9.73 12.94 -21.31
C THR A 17 9.04 13.21 -19.98
N LEU A 18 9.51 14.21 -19.22
CA LEU A 18 8.88 14.75 -18.01
C LEU A 18 7.52 15.46 -18.26
N THR A 19 6.99 15.41 -19.49
CA THR A 19 5.71 16.02 -19.91
C THR A 19 4.75 15.05 -20.61
N LYS A 20 5.07 13.76 -20.75
CA LYS A 20 4.12 12.77 -21.31
C LYS A 20 3.45 11.95 -20.22
N PHE A 21 2.67 12.61 -19.39
CA PHE A 21 1.36 12.16 -18.89
C PHE A 21 0.77 13.30 -18.05
N PHE A 22 0.51 14.44 -18.70
CA PHE A 22 -0.58 15.32 -18.28
C PHE A 22 -1.89 14.55 -18.51
N ILE A 23 -2.13 13.50 -17.70
CA ILE A 23 -3.49 13.04 -17.48
C ILE A 23 -4.18 14.25 -16.88
N LYS A 24 -5.26 14.70 -17.50
CA LYS A 24 -6.02 15.88 -17.10
C LYS A 24 -6.52 15.65 -15.66
N LYS A 25 -5.69 16.05 -14.69
CA LYS A 25 -5.87 15.81 -13.26
C LYS A 25 -6.95 16.77 -12.81
N THR A 26 -8.14 16.25 -12.60
CA THR A 26 -9.17 17.00 -11.89
C THR A 26 -8.97 16.74 -10.41
N GLU A 27 -8.83 17.80 -9.63
CA GLU A 27 -8.78 17.70 -8.17
C GLU A 27 -10.19 17.79 -7.61
N MET A 28 -10.55 16.87 -6.73
CA MET A 28 -11.84 16.84 -6.07
C MET A 28 -11.65 17.12 -4.58
N PRO A 29 -12.43 18.03 -3.96
CA PRO A 29 -12.39 18.22 -2.52
C PRO A 29 -12.64 16.91 -1.76
N ILE A 30 -11.83 16.64 -0.73
CA ILE A 30 -12.00 15.46 0.13
C ILE A 30 -13.28 15.57 0.97
N THR A 31 -13.56 16.78 1.45
CA THR A 31 -14.65 17.10 2.36
C THR A 31 -14.96 18.60 2.28
N THR A 32 -15.96 19.06 3.02
CA THR A 32 -16.28 20.50 3.12
C THR A 32 -15.19 21.27 3.85
N ARG A 33 -15.09 22.58 3.58
CA ARG A 33 -14.13 23.46 4.26
C ARG A 33 -14.31 23.44 5.79
N ASP A 34 -15.56 23.42 6.25
CA ASP A 34 -15.89 23.41 7.68
C ASP A 34 -15.38 22.13 8.37
N ASN A 35 -15.46 20.99 7.69
CA ASN A 35 -14.90 19.74 8.23
C ASN A 35 -13.37 19.80 8.32
N ILE A 36 -12.68 20.45 7.36
CA ILE A 36 -11.22 20.64 7.43
C ILE A 36 -10.87 21.53 8.62
N ILE A 37 -11.55 22.68 8.77
CA ILE A 37 -11.34 23.60 9.89
C ILE A 37 -11.55 22.88 11.23
N PHE A 38 -12.66 22.17 11.37
CA PHE A 38 -12.97 21.40 12.58
C PHE A 38 -11.85 20.40 12.92
N ILE A 39 -11.40 19.61 11.95
CA ILE A 39 -10.33 18.64 12.16
C ILE A 39 -9.01 19.33 12.53
N SER A 40 -8.65 20.42 11.84
CA SER A 40 -7.44 21.18 12.14
C SER A 40 -7.45 21.70 13.57
N GLU A 41 -8.57 22.23 14.06
CA GLU A 41 -8.73 22.66 15.46
C GLU A 41 -8.59 21.49 16.45
N GLN A 42 -9.12 20.30 16.13
CA GLN A 42 -8.95 19.13 17.00
C GLN A 42 -7.49 18.64 17.04
N LEU A 43 -6.79 18.70 15.90
CA LEU A 43 -5.38 18.34 15.80
C LEU A 43 -4.49 19.33 16.58
N GLU A 44 -4.77 20.63 16.50
CA GLU A 44 -4.08 21.65 17.28
C GLU A 44 -4.30 21.47 18.79
N LYS A 45 -5.52 21.12 19.20
CA LYS A 45 -5.82 20.74 20.60
C LYS A 45 -5.03 19.51 21.04
N ALA A 46 -4.90 18.50 20.18
CA ALA A 46 -4.12 17.31 20.48
C ALA A 46 -2.64 17.66 20.75
N LEU A 47 -2.03 18.52 19.93
CA LEU A 47 -0.64 18.98 20.08
C LEU A 47 -0.43 19.81 21.37
N THR A 48 -1.34 20.73 21.65
CA THR A 48 -1.24 21.66 22.80
C THR A 48 -1.55 21.01 24.15
N SER A 49 -2.32 19.93 24.15
CA SER A 49 -2.77 19.29 25.39
C SER A 49 -1.65 18.64 26.23
N ASN A 50 -0.44 18.44 25.68
CA ASN A 50 0.76 17.86 26.34
C ASN A 50 0.50 16.61 27.21
N SER A 51 -0.67 15.97 27.06
CA SER A 51 -1.08 14.86 27.89
C SER A 51 -0.59 13.60 27.19
N PRO A 52 0.38 12.86 27.77
CA PRO A 52 0.78 11.60 27.18
C PRO A 52 -0.46 10.73 27.03
N GLN A 53 -0.68 10.25 25.81
CA GLN A 53 -1.77 9.33 25.49
C GLN A 53 -1.78 8.20 26.52
N THR A 54 -2.72 8.26 27.47
CA THR A 54 -2.64 7.39 28.64
C THR A 54 -3.21 6.03 28.25
N LYS A 55 -2.40 4.98 28.37
CA LYS A 55 -2.82 3.59 28.15
C LYS A 55 -3.65 3.10 29.33
N VAL A 56 -4.83 3.66 29.52
CA VAL A 56 -5.76 3.28 30.58
C VAL A 56 -6.93 2.53 29.95
N ALA A 57 -7.03 1.25 30.29
CA ALA A 57 -8.19 0.42 30.03
C ALA A 57 -8.60 -0.21 31.37
N ILE A 58 -9.89 -0.16 31.72
CA ILE A 58 -10.40 -0.67 33.00
C ILE A 58 -11.44 -1.77 32.74
N GLY A 59 -11.43 -2.83 33.57
CA GLY A 59 -12.41 -3.92 33.51
C GLY A 59 -12.54 -4.52 32.10
N ALA A 60 -13.75 -4.47 31.55
CA ALA A 60 -14.10 -5.00 30.23
C ALA A 60 -13.29 -4.38 29.07
N GLU A 61 -12.75 -3.17 29.23
CA GLU A 61 -11.88 -2.56 28.20
C GLU A 61 -10.55 -3.29 28.08
N LYS A 62 -10.01 -3.85 29.18
CA LYS A 62 -8.77 -4.65 29.13
C LYS A 62 -8.96 -5.91 28.30
N GLU A 63 -10.12 -6.55 28.43
CA GLU A 63 -10.49 -7.73 27.66
C GLU A 63 -10.63 -7.39 26.18
N LEU A 64 -11.30 -6.29 25.85
CA LEU A 64 -11.40 -5.80 24.47
C LEU A 64 -10.02 -5.50 23.87
N VAL A 65 -9.15 -4.78 24.59
CA VAL A 65 -7.79 -4.48 24.13
C VAL A 65 -6.99 -5.76 23.91
N SER A 66 -7.09 -6.73 24.82
CA SER A 66 -6.41 -8.03 24.69
C SER A 66 -6.91 -8.81 23.47
N LEU A 67 -8.23 -8.84 23.25
CA LEU A 67 -8.84 -9.49 22.09
C LEU A 67 -8.38 -8.86 20.78
N ILE A 68 -8.43 -7.52 20.67
CA ILE A 68 -7.99 -6.81 19.47
C ILE A 68 -6.49 -7.06 19.21
N LYS A 69 -5.65 -7.02 20.24
CA LYS A 69 -4.21 -7.33 20.09
C LYS A 69 -3.98 -8.73 19.56
N LYS A 70 -4.71 -9.73 20.08
CA LYS A 70 -4.63 -11.12 19.62
C LYS A 70 -5.06 -11.25 18.16
N GLN A 71 -6.20 -10.65 17.78
CA GLN A 71 -6.68 -10.67 16.40
C GLN A 71 -5.71 -9.97 15.44
N THR A 72 -5.10 -8.87 15.87
CA THR A 72 -4.05 -8.19 15.10
C THR A 72 -2.82 -9.08 14.92
N GLU A 73 -2.33 -9.76 15.96
CA GLU A 73 -1.19 -10.67 15.84
C GLU A 73 -1.49 -11.85 14.89
N GLU A 74 -2.67 -12.47 15.01
CA GLU A 74 -3.12 -13.55 14.13
C GLU A 74 -3.24 -13.09 12.67
N GLY A 75 -3.79 -11.90 12.44
CA GLY A 75 -3.92 -11.28 11.12
C GLY A 75 -2.59 -10.85 10.51
N ASN A 76 -1.60 -10.49 11.34
CA ASN A 76 -0.30 -9.97 10.92
C ASN A 76 0.76 -11.05 10.62
N LEU A 77 0.35 -12.33 10.50
CA LEU A 77 1.26 -13.45 10.28
C LEU A 77 2.11 -13.31 9.01
N ASN A 78 1.50 -12.92 7.88
CA ASN A 78 2.18 -12.62 6.62
C ASN A 78 1.27 -11.78 5.68
N ASN A 79 1.73 -11.45 4.48
CA ASN A 79 0.96 -10.63 3.54
C ASN A 79 -0.40 -11.27 3.17
N ILE A 80 -0.49 -12.60 3.03
CA ILE A 80 -1.76 -13.27 2.69
C ILE A 80 -2.81 -13.04 3.80
N THR A 81 -2.44 -13.26 5.06
CA THR A 81 -3.37 -13.10 6.19
C THR A 81 -3.81 -11.66 6.35
N ARG A 82 -2.88 -10.70 6.21
CA ARG A 82 -3.17 -9.26 6.26
C ARG A 82 -4.15 -8.83 5.18
N THR A 83 -3.84 -9.17 3.92
CA THR A 83 -4.67 -8.84 2.76
C THR A 83 -6.09 -9.41 2.92
N LYS A 84 -6.23 -10.64 3.43
CA LYS A 84 -7.54 -11.26 3.68
C LYS A 84 -8.30 -10.56 4.80
N ALA A 85 -7.62 -10.19 5.88
CA ALA A 85 -8.23 -9.53 7.03
C ALA A 85 -8.83 -8.17 6.66
N TYR A 86 -8.16 -7.38 5.82
CA TYR A 86 -8.70 -6.12 5.28
C TYR A 86 -10.00 -6.32 4.48
N PHE A 87 -10.04 -7.29 3.57
CA PHE A 87 -11.24 -7.55 2.78
C PHE A 87 -12.39 -8.06 3.64
N SER A 88 -12.09 -8.99 4.55
CA SER A 88 -13.10 -9.54 5.47
C SER A 88 -13.72 -8.45 6.33
N PHE A 89 -12.91 -7.49 6.80
CA PHE A 89 -13.39 -6.32 7.53
C PHE A 89 -14.25 -5.42 6.63
N PHE A 90 -13.77 -5.09 5.42
CA PHE A 90 -14.52 -4.23 4.50
C PHE A 90 -15.91 -4.80 4.15
N GLN A 91 -16.04 -6.12 4.02
CA GLN A 91 -17.34 -6.75 3.78
C GLN A 91 -18.35 -6.51 4.91
N ARG A 92 -17.89 -6.29 6.15
CA ARG A 92 -18.74 -5.98 7.31
C ARG A 92 -18.93 -4.48 7.54
N CYS A 93 -17.93 -3.68 7.14
CA CYS A 93 -17.89 -2.22 7.29
C CYS A 93 -17.55 -1.54 5.96
N PRO A 94 -18.43 -1.61 4.93
CA PRO A 94 -18.15 -1.09 3.60
C PRO A 94 -18.01 0.44 3.57
N GLU A 95 -18.47 1.15 4.61
CA GLU A 95 -18.27 2.59 4.75
C GLU A 95 -16.80 2.96 5.01
N VAL A 96 -15.94 2.03 5.46
CA VAL A 96 -14.52 2.28 5.71
C VAL A 96 -13.73 1.93 4.44
N HIS A 97 -13.78 2.84 3.46
CA HIS A 97 -13.20 2.64 2.13
C HIS A 97 -11.72 2.22 2.16
N TRP A 98 -10.94 2.77 3.09
CA TRP A 98 -9.52 2.44 3.25
C TRP A 98 -9.27 0.93 3.35
N ALA A 99 -10.14 0.15 4.00
CA ALA A 99 -9.93 -1.28 4.13
C ALA A 99 -9.95 -2.01 2.77
N PHE A 100 -10.81 -1.61 1.84
CA PHE A 100 -10.79 -2.20 0.49
C PHE A 100 -9.61 -1.72 -0.35
N LEU A 101 -9.22 -0.45 -0.17
CA LEU A 101 -8.01 0.07 -0.78
C LEU A 101 -6.79 -0.71 -0.29
N ALA A 102 -6.65 -0.89 1.03
CA ALA A 102 -5.56 -1.63 1.66
C ALA A 102 -5.55 -3.10 1.20
N HIS A 103 -6.71 -3.76 1.08
CA HIS A 103 -6.78 -5.09 0.47
C HIS A 103 -6.18 -5.10 -0.94
N THR A 104 -6.64 -4.19 -1.81
CA THR A 104 -6.26 -4.16 -3.22
C THR A 104 -4.78 -3.83 -3.40
N VAL A 105 -4.27 -2.84 -2.66
CA VAL A 105 -2.85 -2.44 -2.70
C VAL A 105 -1.97 -3.50 -2.03
N SER A 106 -2.40 -4.14 -0.95
CA SER A 106 -1.61 -5.18 -0.26
C SER A 106 -1.39 -6.43 -1.13
N ARG A 107 -2.28 -6.70 -2.10
CA ARG A 107 -2.01 -7.72 -3.13
C ARG A 107 -0.76 -7.41 -3.95
N ASN A 108 -0.49 -6.12 -4.20
CA ASN A 108 0.75 -5.66 -4.82
C ASN A 108 1.96 -5.81 -3.89
N GLY A 109 1.77 -5.79 -2.58
CA GLY A 109 2.84 -6.15 -1.64
C GLY A 109 3.26 -7.61 -1.82
N GLY A 110 2.27 -8.51 -1.90
CA GLY A 110 2.51 -9.95 -2.01
C GLY A 110 3.31 -10.34 -3.24
N TRP A 111 2.88 -9.90 -4.43
CA TRP A 111 3.56 -10.28 -5.67
C TRP A 111 4.96 -9.66 -5.82
N ASN A 112 5.21 -8.51 -5.19
CA ASN A 112 6.50 -7.85 -5.20
C ASN A 112 7.48 -8.64 -4.35
N MET A 113 7.01 -9.22 -3.23
CA MET A 113 7.80 -10.15 -2.42
C MET A 113 8.11 -11.43 -3.19
N THR A 114 7.11 -12.08 -3.83
CA THR A 114 7.33 -13.37 -4.51
C THR A 114 8.18 -13.25 -5.76
N ASP A 115 8.10 -12.12 -6.47
CA ASP A 115 8.85 -11.87 -7.69
C ASP A 115 10.36 -11.87 -7.49
N LEU A 116 10.82 -11.52 -6.29
CA LEU A 116 12.23 -11.61 -5.90
C LEU A 116 12.76 -13.06 -6.04
N LYS A 117 11.88 -14.07 -6.04
CA LYS A 117 12.18 -15.49 -6.31
C LYS A 117 11.48 -16.03 -7.58
N GLY A 118 10.95 -15.14 -8.43
CA GLY A 118 10.34 -15.46 -9.72
C GLY A 118 11.32 -15.35 -10.89
N ASP A 119 10.84 -15.70 -12.09
CA ASP A 119 11.66 -15.77 -13.31
C ASP A 119 12.11 -14.40 -13.85
N ILE A 120 11.44 -13.31 -13.49
CA ILE A 120 11.79 -11.96 -13.96
C ILE A 120 12.77 -11.35 -12.97
N ILE A 121 12.25 -10.85 -11.85
CA ILE A 121 13.01 -10.01 -10.93
C ILE A 121 14.15 -10.81 -10.27
N GLY A 122 13.90 -12.06 -9.86
CA GLY A 122 14.93 -12.91 -9.25
C GLY A 122 16.15 -13.19 -10.13
N ASN A 123 16.01 -13.09 -11.46
CA ASN A 123 17.13 -13.23 -12.42
C ASN A 123 17.80 -11.89 -12.74
N ILE A 124 17.13 -10.79 -12.44
CA ILE A 124 17.57 -9.43 -12.69
C ILE A 124 18.40 -8.89 -11.52
N ILE A 125 17.90 -9.01 -10.29
CA ILE A 125 18.55 -8.46 -9.11
C ILE A 125 19.64 -9.40 -8.60
N SER A 126 20.66 -8.85 -7.93
CA SER A 126 21.70 -9.70 -7.37
C SER A 126 21.16 -10.52 -6.19
N LYS A 127 21.67 -11.74 -6.00
CA LYS A 127 21.27 -12.60 -4.88
C LYS A 127 21.46 -11.94 -3.51
N LYS A 128 22.45 -11.04 -3.37
CA LYS A 128 22.72 -10.29 -2.14
C LYS A 128 21.64 -9.24 -1.83
N GLN A 129 20.88 -8.79 -2.83
CA GLN A 129 19.83 -7.76 -2.69
C GLN A 129 18.43 -8.35 -2.43
N ILE A 130 18.20 -9.63 -2.75
CA ILE A 130 16.89 -10.28 -2.61
C ILE A 130 16.39 -10.22 -1.16
N GLU A 131 17.21 -10.67 -0.20
CA GLU A 131 16.79 -10.75 1.21
C GLU A 131 16.51 -9.37 1.83
N PRO A 132 17.40 -8.34 1.69
CA PRO A 132 17.09 -7.01 2.21
C PRO A 132 15.84 -6.39 1.61
N LEU A 133 15.61 -6.57 0.30
CA LEU A 133 14.39 -6.09 -0.38
C LEU A 133 13.14 -6.78 0.16
N PHE A 134 13.17 -8.11 0.33
CA PHE A 134 12.08 -8.85 0.93
C PHE A 134 11.77 -8.35 2.34
N LEU A 135 12.79 -8.21 3.20
CA LEU A 135 12.62 -7.73 4.56
C LEU A 135 12.05 -6.32 4.62
N CYS A 136 12.46 -5.43 3.71
CA CYS A 136 11.90 -4.07 3.62
C CYS A 136 10.41 -4.09 3.29
N LEU A 137 10.02 -4.84 2.25
CA LEU A 137 8.62 -4.99 1.84
C LEU A 137 7.79 -5.64 2.95
N GLU A 138 8.28 -6.73 3.55
CA GLU A 138 7.58 -7.48 4.59
C GLU A 138 7.40 -6.62 5.85
N ARG A 139 8.47 -5.94 6.29
CA ARG A 139 8.42 -5.04 7.44
C ARG A 139 7.45 -3.89 7.21
N ALA A 140 7.48 -3.24 6.04
CA ALA A 140 6.53 -2.19 5.73
C ALA A 140 5.08 -2.69 5.83
N ASN A 141 4.74 -3.78 5.15
CA ASN A 141 3.39 -4.35 5.20
C ASN A 141 2.96 -4.76 6.62
N ALA A 142 3.89 -5.29 7.42
CA ALA A 142 3.60 -5.68 8.80
C ALA A 142 3.40 -4.49 9.75
N PHE A 143 4.16 -3.40 9.57
CA PHE A 143 4.00 -2.17 10.35
C PHE A 143 2.68 -1.45 10.03
N ILE A 144 2.29 -1.41 8.75
CA ILE A 144 0.99 -0.85 8.33
C ILE A 144 -0.15 -1.60 9.00
N PHE A 145 -0.13 -2.93 8.95
CA PHE A 145 -1.20 -3.74 9.54
C PHE A 145 -1.23 -3.66 11.06
N GLN A 146 -0.06 -3.64 11.71
CA GLN A 146 0.06 -3.52 13.16
C GLN A 146 -0.61 -2.24 13.69
N ASP A 147 -0.49 -1.14 12.94
CA ASP A 147 -1.09 0.15 13.27
C ASP A 147 -2.56 0.23 12.85
N ALA A 148 -2.90 -0.09 11.61
CA ALA A 148 -4.23 0.20 11.06
C ALA A 148 -5.30 -0.81 11.48
N TYR A 149 -4.99 -2.12 11.51
CA TYR A 149 -5.99 -3.15 11.80
C TYR A 149 -6.66 -3.04 13.17
N PRO A 150 -5.95 -2.76 14.29
CA PRO A 150 -6.62 -2.55 15.57
C PRO A 150 -7.56 -1.34 15.56
N GLN A 151 -7.28 -0.30 14.77
CA GLN A 151 -8.19 0.84 14.59
C GLN A 151 -9.49 0.43 13.91
N LEU A 152 -9.39 -0.42 12.89
CA LEU A 152 -10.54 -1.00 12.20
C LEU A 152 -11.42 -1.81 13.16
N LEU A 153 -10.81 -2.70 13.94
CA LEU A 153 -11.53 -3.52 14.92
C LEU A 153 -12.20 -2.65 16.01
N LEU A 154 -11.54 -1.57 16.43
CA LEU A 154 -12.10 -0.63 17.40
C LEU A 154 -13.28 0.16 16.83
N TYR A 155 -13.26 0.50 15.54
CA TYR A 155 -14.42 1.08 14.85
C TYR A 155 -15.59 0.09 14.76
N GLU A 156 -15.34 -1.17 14.40
CA GLU A 156 -16.36 -2.21 14.35
C GLU A 156 -17.03 -2.39 15.72
N GLU A 157 -16.23 -2.37 16.80
CA GLU A 157 -16.76 -2.45 18.16
C GLU A 157 -17.54 -1.19 18.58
N SER A 158 -17.04 0.00 18.23
CA SER A 158 -17.76 1.26 18.47
C SER A 158 -19.13 1.25 17.78
N LYS A 159 -19.17 0.81 16.52
CA LYS A 159 -20.40 0.67 15.73
C LYS A 159 -21.34 -0.36 16.35
N ARG A 160 -20.82 -1.50 16.84
CA ARG A 160 -21.62 -2.56 17.46
C ARG A 160 -22.26 -2.12 18.77
N ARG A 161 -21.55 -1.35 19.60
CA ARG A 161 -22.05 -0.84 20.88
C ARG A 161 -22.92 0.41 20.75
N GLY A 162 -22.74 1.18 19.67
CA GLY A 162 -23.31 2.53 19.57
C GLY A 162 -22.58 3.53 20.46
N GLU A 163 -21.34 3.23 20.86
CA GLU A 163 -20.53 4.03 21.80
C GLU A 163 -19.18 4.35 21.18
N ASN A 164 -18.63 5.52 21.50
CA ASN A 164 -17.28 5.89 21.09
C ASN A 164 -16.26 5.25 22.05
N VAL A 165 -15.40 4.35 21.55
CA VAL A 165 -14.32 3.73 22.33
C VAL A 165 -12.91 4.10 21.83
N PHE A 166 -12.77 5.20 21.07
CA PHE A 166 -11.48 5.62 20.49
C PHE A 166 -10.46 6.16 21.51
N HIS A 167 -10.86 6.39 22.77
CA HIS A 167 -9.90 6.60 23.86
C HIS A 167 -8.99 5.40 24.11
N LEU A 168 -9.32 4.22 23.57
CA LEU A 168 -8.48 3.02 23.64
C LEU A 168 -7.38 2.95 22.57
N LEU A 169 -7.41 3.79 21.53
CA LEU A 169 -6.38 3.85 20.47
C LEU A 169 -4.92 3.84 20.99
N PRO A 170 -4.56 4.59 22.06
CA PRO A 170 -3.23 4.54 22.66
C PRO A 170 -2.73 3.15 23.04
N ASN A 171 -3.63 2.23 23.42
CA ASN A 171 -3.26 0.88 23.83
C ASN A 171 -2.67 0.04 22.67
N PHE A 172 -2.85 0.52 21.43
CA PHE A 172 -2.35 -0.09 20.20
C PHE A 172 -1.19 0.71 19.58
N SER A 173 -0.66 1.73 20.30
CA SER A 173 0.39 2.65 19.81
C SER A 173 -0.02 3.44 18.56
N VAL A 174 -1.33 3.66 18.36
CA VAL A 174 -1.84 4.45 17.24
C VAL A 174 -1.61 5.94 17.53
N SER A 175 -1.08 6.66 16.54
CA SER A 175 -0.81 8.08 16.63
C SER A 175 -2.03 8.89 17.08
N SER A 176 -1.80 9.91 17.90
CA SER A 176 -2.83 10.88 18.31
C SER A 176 -3.46 11.60 17.13
N PHE A 177 -2.76 11.67 15.99
CA PHE A 177 -3.30 12.14 14.72
C PHE A 177 -4.63 11.47 14.35
N MET A 178 -4.78 10.16 14.58
CA MET A 178 -5.92 9.39 14.06
C MET A 178 -7.21 9.55 14.86
N ARG A 179 -7.14 9.92 16.16
CA ARG A 179 -8.33 9.97 17.02
C ARG A 179 -9.40 10.95 16.51
N PRO A 180 -9.09 12.22 16.18
CA PRO A 180 -10.09 13.16 15.67
C PRO A 180 -10.81 12.67 14.42
N PHE A 181 -10.12 11.96 13.53
CA PHE A 181 -10.72 11.44 12.29
C PHE A 181 -11.68 10.29 12.55
N TRP A 182 -11.35 9.39 13.48
CA TRP A 182 -12.23 8.29 13.85
C TRP A 182 -13.49 8.78 14.58
N GLU A 183 -13.34 9.71 15.51
CA GLU A 183 -14.47 10.34 16.21
C GLU A 183 -15.37 11.10 15.24
N HIS A 184 -14.78 11.86 14.31
CA HIS A 184 -15.53 12.54 13.25
C HIS A 184 -16.24 11.54 12.33
N PHE A 185 -15.55 10.48 11.89
CA PHE A 185 -16.13 9.46 10.99
C PHE A 185 -17.27 8.70 11.65
N LEU A 186 -17.19 8.40 12.95
CA LEU A 186 -18.27 7.73 13.68
C LEU A 186 -19.60 8.48 13.54
N LEU A 187 -19.54 9.82 13.57
CA LEU A 187 -20.69 10.73 13.46
C LEU A 187 -21.11 11.00 12.02
N THR A 188 -20.17 11.28 11.12
CA THR A 188 -20.47 11.82 9.78
C THR A 188 -20.44 10.78 8.66
N LYS A 189 -19.83 9.61 8.91
CA LYS A 189 -19.55 8.58 7.89
C LYS A 189 -18.78 9.11 6.69
N ASN A 190 -17.95 10.13 6.87
CA ASN A 190 -17.13 10.70 5.81
C ASN A 190 -15.95 9.78 5.43
N SER A 191 -16.20 8.83 4.53
CA SER A 191 -15.25 7.81 4.12
C SER A 191 -14.00 8.39 3.44
N SER A 192 -14.14 9.47 2.67
CA SER A 192 -13.02 10.11 1.98
C SER A 192 -12.04 10.74 2.97
N LEU A 193 -12.54 11.49 3.94
CA LEU A 193 -11.70 12.13 4.94
C LEU A 193 -10.96 11.10 5.81
N LEU A 194 -11.66 10.07 6.30
CA LEU A 194 -11.03 8.99 7.08
C LEU A 194 -9.98 8.24 6.26
N THR A 195 -10.27 7.94 4.98
CA THR A 195 -9.35 7.19 4.13
C THR A 195 -8.07 7.97 3.87
N VAL A 196 -8.17 9.28 3.62
CA VAL A 196 -6.98 10.11 3.44
C VAL A 196 -6.18 10.23 4.75
N ALA A 197 -6.85 10.33 5.90
CA ALA A 197 -6.17 10.32 7.19
C ALA A 197 -5.40 9.02 7.44
N LEU A 198 -6.02 7.86 7.19
CA LEU A 198 -5.36 6.56 7.30
C LEU A 198 -4.17 6.44 6.32
N ILE A 199 -4.28 6.97 5.09
CA ILE A 199 -3.14 7.03 4.14
C ILE A 199 -2.00 7.88 4.72
N ILE A 200 -2.29 9.07 5.26
CA ILE A 200 -1.26 9.95 5.85
C ILE A 200 -0.58 9.23 7.02
N ASN A 201 -1.37 8.67 7.95
CA ASN A 201 -0.85 7.94 9.11
C ASN A 201 0.02 6.75 8.68
N GLU A 202 -0.43 5.98 7.70
CA GLU A 202 0.34 4.87 7.12
C GLU A 202 1.71 5.34 6.60
N GLN A 203 1.73 6.40 5.77
CA GLN A 203 2.95 6.83 5.11
C GLN A 203 3.96 7.46 6.08
N GLN A 204 3.49 8.16 7.13
CA GLN A 204 4.34 8.68 8.20
C GLN A 204 4.88 7.57 9.09
N HIS A 205 4.04 6.59 9.44
CA HIS A 205 4.46 5.43 10.19
C HIS A 205 5.53 4.60 9.45
N ILE A 206 5.39 4.43 8.13
CA ILE A 206 6.40 3.79 7.27
C ILE A 206 7.69 4.61 7.18
N GLN A 207 7.58 5.94 7.07
CA GLN A 207 8.73 6.83 6.99
C GLN A 207 9.68 6.58 8.17
N LYS A 208 9.16 6.68 9.38
CA LYS A 208 9.93 6.56 10.63
C LYS A 208 10.47 5.14 10.87
N HIS A 209 9.63 4.13 10.68
CA HIS A 209 9.93 2.76 11.12
C HIS A 209 10.58 1.85 10.08
N VAL A 210 10.62 2.28 8.82
CA VAL A 210 11.17 1.50 7.72
C VAL A 210 12.10 2.34 6.86
N ILE A 211 11.64 3.45 6.31
CA ILE A 211 12.43 4.24 5.35
C ILE A 211 13.67 4.83 6.03
N GLU A 212 13.54 5.39 7.23
CA GLU A 212 14.64 6.03 7.95
C GLU A 212 15.56 5.06 8.70
N GLN A 213 15.24 3.76 8.71
CA GLN A 213 16.07 2.79 9.42
C GLN A 213 17.40 2.58 8.68
N PRO A 214 18.56 2.66 9.38
CA PRO A 214 19.88 2.59 8.75
C PRO A 214 20.08 1.37 7.85
N PHE A 215 19.60 0.21 8.30
CA PHE A 215 19.68 -1.03 7.53
C PHE A 215 19.00 -0.92 6.14
N PHE A 216 17.82 -0.29 6.06
CA PHE A 216 17.11 -0.16 4.77
C PHE A 216 17.63 0.99 3.92
N GLN A 217 18.12 2.07 4.54
CA GLN A 217 18.84 3.13 3.83
C GLN A 217 20.04 2.54 3.07
N GLU A 218 20.91 1.81 3.78
CA GLU A 218 22.14 1.23 3.23
C GLU A 218 21.87 0.12 2.22
N HIS A 219 21.01 -0.84 2.55
CA HIS A 219 20.89 -2.06 1.76
C HIS A 219 19.75 -2.05 0.75
N VAL A 220 18.80 -1.11 0.85
CA VAL A 220 17.60 -1.10 0.02
C VAL A 220 17.42 0.20 -0.73
N LEU A 221 17.39 1.38 -0.11
CA LEU A 221 16.94 2.59 -0.79
C LEU A 221 17.88 3.07 -1.90
N GLU A 222 19.20 2.91 -1.73
CA GLU A 222 20.17 3.18 -2.80
C GLU A 222 19.97 2.22 -3.99
N THR A 223 19.77 0.93 -3.69
CA THR A 223 19.50 -0.10 -4.69
C THR A 223 18.13 0.07 -5.34
N LEU A 224 17.11 0.44 -4.57
CA LEU A 224 15.73 0.60 -5.00
C LEU A 224 15.61 1.83 -5.89
N SER A 225 16.30 2.93 -5.57
CA SER A 225 16.37 4.11 -6.44
C SER A 225 16.94 3.74 -7.81
N PHE A 226 17.97 2.90 -7.86
CA PHE A 226 18.50 2.33 -9.10
C PHE A 226 17.47 1.42 -9.82
N LEU A 227 16.74 0.58 -9.07
CA LEU A 227 15.70 -0.30 -9.64
C LEU A 227 14.49 0.48 -10.19
N LEU A 228 14.01 1.49 -9.47
CA LEU A 228 12.90 2.36 -9.88
C LEU A 228 13.27 3.18 -11.13
N GLN A 229 14.55 3.56 -11.28
CA GLN A 229 15.04 4.33 -12.43
C GLN A 229 15.28 3.48 -13.68
N GLN A 230 15.64 2.19 -13.53
CA GLN A 230 16.05 1.35 -14.67
C GLN A 230 15.00 0.36 -15.16
N TRP A 231 13.98 0.03 -14.36
CA TRP A 231 13.13 -1.15 -14.63
C TRP A 231 11.64 -0.78 -14.71
N LEU A 232 11.20 -0.47 -15.94
CA LEU A 232 9.82 -0.15 -16.30
C LEU A 232 8.87 -1.28 -15.85
N GLY A 233 7.79 -0.95 -15.12
CA GLY A 233 6.71 -1.89 -14.75
C GLY A 233 6.84 -2.62 -13.39
N PHE A 234 8.01 -2.59 -12.72
CA PHE A 234 8.14 -3.06 -11.34
C PHE A 234 7.55 -2.06 -10.33
N THR A 235 7.47 -0.80 -10.74
CA THR A 235 7.04 0.33 -9.93
C THR A 235 5.53 0.57 -10.01
N ASP A 236 4.81 -0.21 -10.82
CA ASP A 236 3.37 -0.07 -10.98
C ASP A 236 2.62 -0.65 -9.77
N VAL A 237 1.72 0.16 -9.21
CA VAL A 237 0.72 -0.29 -8.23
C VAL A 237 -0.60 -0.46 -8.96
N LEU A 238 -1.06 -1.71 -9.01
CA LEU A 238 -2.14 -2.13 -9.89
C LEU A 238 -3.39 -2.55 -9.11
N ILE A 239 -4.54 -2.14 -9.61
CA ILE A 239 -5.88 -2.53 -9.17
C ILE A 239 -6.41 -3.48 -10.25
N PRO A 240 -6.38 -4.81 -10.02
CA PRO A 240 -7.02 -5.75 -10.93
C PRO A 240 -8.53 -5.63 -10.82
N PHE A 241 -9.21 -5.58 -11.96
CA PHE A 241 -10.66 -5.53 -12.02
C PHE A 241 -11.19 -6.36 -13.19
N TYR A 242 -12.34 -6.99 -13.00
CA TYR A 242 -13.04 -7.64 -14.11
C TYR A 242 -13.74 -6.60 -14.99
N ASP A 243 -13.51 -6.70 -16.30
CA ASP A 243 -14.27 -6.02 -17.34
C ASP A 243 -14.80 -7.07 -18.32
N LYS A 244 -16.11 -7.33 -18.23
CA LYS A 244 -16.75 -8.49 -18.89
C LYS A 244 -16.06 -9.79 -18.42
N ASN A 245 -15.50 -10.57 -19.35
CA ASN A 245 -14.84 -11.84 -19.06
C ASN A 245 -13.30 -11.74 -19.03
N LYS A 246 -12.75 -10.54 -18.87
CA LYS A 246 -11.29 -10.30 -18.87
C LYS A 246 -10.87 -9.56 -17.61
N VAL A 247 -9.70 -9.91 -17.09
CA VAL A 247 -9.02 -9.07 -16.09
C VAL A 247 -8.36 -7.89 -16.82
N ARG A 248 -8.57 -6.70 -16.29
CA ARG A 248 -7.86 -5.48 -16.69
C ARG A 248 -7.17 -4.89 -15.46
N LEU A 249 -6.20 -4.03 -15.68
CA LEU A 249 -5.36 -3.46 -14.65
C LEU A 249 -5.52 -1.95 -14.67
N ALA A 250 -6.11 -1.39 -13.62
CA ALA A 250 -6.02 0.04 -13.38
C ALA A 250 -4.79 0.32 -12.49
N GLY A 251 -4.26 1.54 -12.45
CA GLY A 251 -3.21 1.86 -11.50
C GLY A 251 -2.40 3.09 -11.82
N THR A 252 -1.28 3.21 -11.11
CA THR A 252 -0.28 4.26 -11.32
C THR A 252 1.11 3.70 -11.10
N THR A 253 2.10 4.37 -11.67
CA THR A 253 3.53 4.09 -11.49
C THR A 253 4.07 4.89 -10.30
N ILE A 254 4.85 4.26 -9.43
CA ILE A 254 5.55 4.92 -8.32
C ILE A 254 6.75 5.69 -8.86
N HIS A 255 6.88 6.94 -8.41
CA HIS A 255 8.08 7.75 -8.59
C HIS A 255 8.57 8.23 -7.22
N ASP A 256 9.89 8.32 -7.04
CA ASP A 256 10.54 8.88 -5.84
C ASP A 256 9.96 8.33 -4.52
N PHE A 257 10.08 7.02 -4.34
CA PHE A 257 9.51 6.29 -3.21
C PHE A 257 10.02 6.77 -1.84
N ALA A 258 11.20 7.37 -1.76
CA ALA A 258 11.77 7.88 -0.51
C ALA A 258 10.97 9.06 0.06
N ASN A 259 10.29 9.84 -0.80
CA ASN A 259 9.54 11.02 -0.39
C ASN A 259 8.13 10.68 0.13
N VAL A 260 7.85 11.04 1.39
CA VAL A 260 6.56 10.77 2.05
C VAL A 260 5.39 11.50 1.39
N ASP A 261 5.56 12.74 0.95
CA ASP A 261 4.50 13.51 0.27
C ASP A 261 4.11 12.84 -1.06
N HIS A 262 5.09 12.32 -1.79
CA HIS A 262 4.82 11.57 -3.03
C HIS A 262 4.06 10.26 -2.75
N ARG A 263 4.43 9.51 -1.71
CA ARG A 263 3.70 8.30 -1.33
C ARG A 263 2.25 8.61 -0.90
N ILE A 264 2.03 9.70 -0.16
CA ILE A 264 0.67 10.16 0.20
C ILE A 264 -0.16 10.47 -1.05
N VAL A 265 0.42 11.17 -2.03
CA VAL A 265 -0.25 11.47 -3.32
C VAL A 265 -0.58 10.19 -4.10
N ILE A 266 0.30 9.19 -4.10
CA ILE A 266 0.06 7.89 -4.71
C ILE A 266 -1.11 7.16 -4.03
N GLY A 267 -1.14 7.11 -2.69
CA GLY A 267 -2.24 6.51 -1.95
C GLY A 267 -3.59 7.19 -2.27
N LYS A 268 -3.61 8.52 -2.30
CA LYS A 268 -4.81 9.31 -2.68
C LYS A 268 -5.22 9.06 -4.14
N THR A 269 -4.26 8.89 -5.03
CA THR A 269 -4.50 8.54 -6.45
C THR A 269 -5.18 7.19 -6.59
N LEU A 270 -4.66 6.17 -5.90
CA LEU A 270 -5.25 4.83 -5.90
C LEU A 270 -6.66 4.83 -5.28
N TYR A 271 -6.87 5.61 -4.21
CA TYR A 271 -8.20 5.83 -3.65
C TYR A 271 -9.16 6.46 -4.68
N GLY A 272 -8.71 7.53 -5.35
CA GLY A 272 -9.39 8.18 -6.45
C GLY A 272 -9.84 7.20 -7.53
N MET A 273 -8.89 6.39 -8.03
CA MET A 273 -9.13 5.38 -9.06
C MET A 273 -10.13 4.31 -8.61
N LEU A 274 -9.99 3.81 -7.38
CA LEU A 274 -10.80 2.69 -6.88
C LEU A 274 -12.24 3.12 -6.57
N PHE A 275 -12.46 4.27 -5.93
CA PHE A 275 -13.78 4.65 -5.41
C PHE A 275 -14.53 5.70 -6.24
N HIS A 276 -13.87 6.44 -7.15
CA HIS A 276 -14.54 7.42 -8.01
C HIS A 276 -14.82 6.91 -9.44
N HIS A 277 -14.45 5.66 -9.74
CA HIS A 277 -14.77 5.01 -11.01
C HIS A 277 -15.62 3.76 -10.75
N LYS A 278 -16.95 3.87 -10.91
CA LYS A 278 -17.91 2.78 -10.64
C LYS A 278 -17.55 1.45 -11.32
N LYS A 279 -17.05 1.52 -12.57
CA LYS A 279 -16.59 0.33 -13.31
C LYS A 279 -15.42 -0.37 -12.63
N ILE A 280 -14.44 0.40 -12.16
CA ILE A 280 -13.24 -0.13 -11.48
C ILE A 280 -13.64 -0.68 -10.12
N TYR A 281 -14.40 0.08 -9.33
CA TYR A 281 -14.90 -0.37 -8.03
C TYR A 281 -15.60 -1.73 -8.13
N ASN A 282 -16.63 -1.83 -8.98
CA ASN A 282 -17.41 -3.05 -9.14
C ASN A 282 -16.53 -4.22 -9.62
N GLY A 283 -15.72 -3.98 -10.65
CA GLY A 283 -14.86 -5.03 -11.20
C GLY A 283 -13.76 -5.48 -10.24
N ALA A 284 -13.22 -4.58 -9.43
CA ALA A 284 -12.21 -4.89 -8.41
C ALA A 284 -12.83 -5.66 -7.24
N TYR A 285 -14.06 -5.32 -6.85
CA TYR A 285 -14.79 -6.03 -5.79
C TYR A 285 -15.10 -7.47 -6.22
N GLU A 286 -15.65 -7.63 -7.42
CA GLU A 286 -15.88 -8.95 -8.03
C GLU A 286 -14.58 -9.75 -8.18
N PHE A 287 -13.49 -9.09 -8.59
CA PHE A 287 -12.18 -9.73 -8.64
C PHE A 287 -11.73 -10.23 -7.26
N ALA A 288 -11.84 -9.40 -6.23
CA ALA A 288 -11.44 -9.73 -4.88
C ALA A 288 -12.26 -10.90 -4.29
N LEU A 289 -13.56 -10.97 -4.59
CA LEU A 289 -14.44 -12.08 -4.21
C LEU A 289 -14.02 -13.41 -4.85
N ASN A 290 -13.72 -13.39 -6.15
CA ASN A 290 -13.54 -14.61 -6.94
C ASN A 290 -12.09 -15.04 -7.10
N THR A 291 -11.12 -14.21 -6.70
CA THR A 291 -9.69 -14.48 -6.85
C THR A 291 -8.99 -14.49 -5.49
N PRO A 292 -8.79 -15.67 -4.88
CA PRO A 292 -8.02 -15.81 -3.65
C PRO A 292 -6.60 -15.25 -3.78
N HIS A 293 -6.15 -14.47 -2.80
CA HIS A 293 -4.79 -13.94 -2.79
C HIS A 293 -3.79 -15.02 -2.35
N THR A 294 -2.80 -15.29 -3.19
CA THR A 294 -1.69 -16.21 -2.93
C THR A 294 -0.35 -15.50 -2.82
N GLY A 295 -0.33 -14.19 -3.07
CA GLY A 295 0.88 -13.41 -3.22
C GLY A 295 1.55 -13.58 -4.57
N SER A 296 1.01 -14.36 -5.52
CA SER A 296 1.63 -14.59 -6.83
C SER A 296 1.08 -13.66 -7.91
N ARG A 297 1.88 -13.31 -8.93
CA ARG A 297 1.37 -12.64 -10.13
C ARG A 297 0.35 -13.45 -10.92
N ALA A 298 0.33 -14.76 -10.72
CA ALA A 298 -0.67 -15.62 -11.31
C ALA A 298 -2.09 -15.32 -10.81
N ASP A 299 -2.25 -14.63 -9.67
CA ASP A 299 -3.55 -14.18 -9.20
C ASP A 299 -4.13 -13.13 -10.17
N PHE A 300 -3.30 -12.22 -10.68
CA PHE A 300 -3.73 -11.13 -11.55
C PHE A 300 -3.83 -11.58 -13.01
N TRP A 301 -2.90 -12.44 -13.45
CA TRP A 301 -2.81 -12.83 -14.86
C TRP A 301 -2.40 -14.30 -15.05
N PRO A 302 -3.31 -15.27 -14.77
CA PRO A 302 -3.02 -16.70 -14.83
C PRO A 302 -2.73 -17.23 -16.24
N HIS A 303 -2.95 -16.42 -17.29
CA HIS A 303 -2.58 -16.75 -18.66
C HIS A 303 -1.09 -16.56 -18.94
N LEU A 304 -0.41 -15.67 -18.20
CA LEU A 304 1.00 -15.33 -18.39
C LEU A 304 1.87 -15.91 -17.27
N PHE A 305 1.38 -15.85 -16.03
CA PHE A 305 2.13 -16.32 -14.86
C PHE A 305 1.64 -17.67 -14.35
N PHE A 306 2.55 -18.47 -13.81
CA PHE A 306 2.23 -19.74 -13.17
C PHE A 306 2.97 -19.89 -11.83
N HIS A 307 2.32 -20.55 -10.88
CA HIS A 307 2.90 -20.88 -9.56
C HIS A 307 2.86 -22.38 -9.24
N THR A 308 2.26 -23.20 -10.11
CA THR A 308 2.32 -24.67 -10.05
C THR A 308 2.72 -25.25 -11.40
N VAL A 309 3.42 -26.39 -11.40
CA VAL A 309 3.85 -27.06 -12.65
C VAL A 309 2.64 -27.37 -13.57
N LYS A 310 1.48 -27.68 -12.99
CA LYS A 310 0.22 -27.92 -13.73
C LYS A 310 -0.28 -26.70 -14.52
N MET A 311 0.07 -25.49 -14.09
CA MET A 311 -0.31 -24.23 -14.76
C MET A 311 0.69 -23.81 -15.84
N ARG A 312 1.83 -24.49 -15.96
CA ARG A 312 2.91 -24.11 -16.88
C ARG A 312 2.45 -24.25 -18.33
N LYS A 313 2.71 -23.22 -19.13
CA LYS A 313 2.43 -23.17 -20.58
C LYS A 313 3.69 -22.81 -21.36
N LYS A 314 3.68 -23.02 -22.68
CA LYS A 314 4.77 -22.59 -23.56
C LYS A 314 4.84 -21.05 -23.51
N ALA A 315 5.93 -20.51 -22.95
CA ALA A 315 6.15 -19.08 -22.64
C ALA A 315 5.46 -18.51 -21.37
N SER A 316 5.06 -19.34 -20.40
CA SER A 316 4.62 -18.84 -19.08
C SER A 316 5.79 -18.47 -18.16
N ILE A 317 5.56 -17.51 -17.26
CA ILE A 317 6.56 -16.94 -16.34
C ILE A 317 6.32 -17.44 -14.92
N TYR A 318 7.34 -17.99 -14.26
CA TYR A 318 7.20 -18.47 -12.89
C TYR A 318 7.09 -17.30 -11.91
N SER A 319 6.03 -17.31 -11.10
CA SER A 319 5.84 -16.40 -9.97
C SER A 319 5.33 -17.24 -8.80
N PRO A 320 6.15 -17.57 -7.80
CA PRO A 320 5.77 -18.50 -6.73
C PRO A 320 4.63 -17.96 -5.86
N LYS A 321 3.96 -18.84 -5.10
CA LYS A 321 3.10 -18.41 -3.99
C LYS A 321 3.98 -17.92 -2.83
N LEU A 322 3.48 -16.99 -2.02
CA LEU A 322 4.22 -16.42 -0.89
C LEU A 322 4.76 -17.51 0.06
N VAL A 323 3.90 -18.46 0.44
CA VAL A 323 4.25 -19.55 1.37
C VAL A 323 5.35 -20.49 0.86
N ASN A 324 5.56 -20.53 -0.45
CA ASN A 324 6.64 -21.33 -1.07
C ASN A 324 7.90 -20.49 -1.28
N ALA A 325 7.76 -19.16 -1.34
CA ALA A 325 8.86 -18.24 -1.56
C ALA A 325 9.53 -17.83 -0.25
N TRP A 326 8.76 -17.58 0.81
CA TRP A 326 9.23 -16.90 2.01
C TRP A 326 8.62 -17.51 3.29
N PRO A 327 9.41 -17.65 4.37
CA PRO A 327 8.88 -18.01 5.67
C PRO A 327 8.12 -16.83 6.30
N ASN A 328 7.30 -17.11 7.31
CA ASN A 328 6.74 -16.06 8.15
C ASN A 328 7.85 -15.41 8.97
N ILE A 329 7.85 -14.08 9.05
CA ILE A 329 8.85 -13.30 9.80
C ILE A 329 8.21 -12.75 11.06
N LYS A 330 8.85 -12.97 12.21
CA LYS A 330 8.44 -12.34 13.46
C LYS A 330 9.01 -10.92 13.53
N HIS A 331 8.13 -9.95 13.71
CA HIS A 331 8.50 -8.54 13.80
C HIS A 331 8.60 -8.08 15.26
N ARG A 332 9.38 -7.03 15.48
CA ARG A 332 9.40 -6.26 16.73
C ARG A 332 8.90 -4.85 16.45
N TYR A 333 8.01 -4.38 17.30
CA TYR A 333 7.40 -3.05 17.19
C TYR A 333 7.82 -2.22 18.40
N PRO A 334 8.11 -0.92 18.22
CA PRO A 334 8.43 -0.05 19.35
C PRO A 334 7.22 0.12 20.26
N GLU A 335 7.47 0.18 21.57
CA GLU A 335 6.46 0.54 22.54
C GLU A 335 6.39 2.06 22.65
N GLN A 336 5.23 2.64 22.28
CA GLN A 336 4.97 4.09 22.36
C GLN A 336 5.84 4.91 21.41
N ASP A 337 5.32 5.16 20.21
CA ASP A 337 5.99 6.03 19.26
C ASP A 337 4.96 6.81 18.44
N ASP A 338 4.61 8.01 18.93
CA ASP A 338 3.77 8.92 18.17
C ASP A 338 4.64 9.73 17.21
N TRP A 339 4.24 9.77 15.94
CA TRP A 339 4.93 10.56 14.92
C TRP A 339 4.34 11.98 14.81
N PHE A 340 3.14 12.22 15.36
CA PHE A 340 2.43 13.48 15.17
C PHE A 340 2.96 14.57 16.11
N ASP A 341 3.73 15.49 15.54
CA ASP A 341 4.40 16.59 16.25
C ASP A 341 4.09 17.98 15.66
N ASP A 342 3.59 18.05 14.42
CA ASP A 342 3.23 19.30 13.74
C ASP A 342 1.98 19.19 12.83
N LEU A 343 1.51 20.34 12.35
CA LEU A 343 0.33 20.45 11.47
C LEU A 343 0.64 20.44 9.97
N SER A 344 1.90 20.22 9.57
CA SER A 344 2.31 20.24 8.15
C SER A 344 1.52 19.23 7.30
N VAL A 345 1.09 18.12 7.89
CA VAL A 345 0.29 17.08 7.24
C VAL A 345 -1.12 17.53 6.84
N VAL A 346 -1.65 18.60 7.44
CA VAL A 346 -2.99 19.15 7.13
C VAL A 346 -3.09 19.56 5.66
N LYS A 347 -1.98 19.98 5.04
CA LYS A 347 -1.91 20.33 3.61
C LYS A 347 -2.43 19.22 2.69
N HIS A 348 -2.40 17.96 3.15
CA HIS A 348 -2.87 16.80 2.37
C HIS A 348 -4.37 16.54 2.46
N LEU A 349 -5.10 17.22 3.34
CA LEU A 349 -6.53 16.98 3.63
C LEU A 349 -7.48 17.73 2.68
N HIS A 350 -6.97 18.50 1.72
CA HIS A 350 -7.81 19.33 0.85
C HIS A 350 -8.45 18.58 -0.33
N THR A 351 -7.63 17.95 -1.19
CA THR A 351 -8.10 17.38 -2.47
C THR A 351 -7.60 15.97 -2.72
N ILE A 352 -8.39 15.17 -3.46
CA ILE A 352 -7.97 13.89 -4.04
C ILE A 352 -7.80 14.07 -5.55
N PRO A 353 -6.73 13.51 -6.14
CA PRO A 353 -6.54 13.53 -7.58
C PRO A 353 -7.45 12.50 -8.27
N ILE A 354 -8.17 12.92 -9.32
CA ILE A 354 -9.04 12.06 -10.12
C ILE A 354 -8.51 11.98 -11.55
N PHE A 355 -8.40 10.75 -12.06
CA PHE A 355 -7.78 10.43 -13.35
C PHE A 355 -8.81 9.87 -14.32
N LYS A 356 -8.98 10.52 -15.48
CA LYS A 356 -9.97 10.04 -16.48
C LYS A 356 -9.58 8.70 -17.12
N ASN A 357 -8.29 8.49 -17.37
CA ASN A 357 -7.78 7.22 -17.87
C ASN A 357 -6.78 6.67 -16.87
N CYS A 358 -7.13 5.54 -16.28
CA CYS A 358 -6.35 4.85 -15.26
C CYS A 358 -6.08 3.39 -15.65
N ASP A 359 -6.49 2.96 -16.85
CA ASP A 359 -6.23 1.62 -17.35
C ASP A 359 -4.78 1.53 -17.87
N LEU A 360 -3.99 0.68 -17.23
CA LEU A 360 -2.59 0.43 -17.54
C LEU A 360 -2.36 -0.94 -18.19
N THR A 361 -3.42 -1.66 -18.58
CA THR A 361 -3.32 -3.06 -19.00
C THR A 361 -2.27 -3.26 -20.11
N ASP A 362 -2.36 -2.49 -21.20
CA ASP A 362 -1.48 -2.65 -22.37
C ASP A 362 -0.04 -2.18 -22.10
N ASN A 363 0.11 -1.09 -21.34
CA ASN A 363 1.42 -0.59 -20.92
C ASN A 363 2.12 -1.61 -20.01
N TYR A 364 1.40 -2.16 -19.03
CA TYR A 364 1.92 -3.17 -18.12
C TYR A 364 2.34 -4.44 -18.87
N LEU A 365 1.53 -4.91 -19.83
CA LEU A 365 1.89 -6.07 -20.65
C LEU A 365 3.17 -5.83 -21.47
N THR A 366 3.30 -4.63 -22.05
CA THR A 366 4.50 -4.22 -22.79
C THR A 366 5.73 -4.25 -21.88
N ASN A 367 5.64 -3.63 -20.70
CA ASN A 367 6.71 -3.63 -19.71
C ASN A 367 7.13 -5.05 -19.28
N ILE A 368 6.17 -5.95 -19.05
CA ILE A 368 6.48 -7.33 -18.66
C ILE A 368 7.19 -8.10 -19.78
N ILE A 369 6.84 -7.87 -21.05
CA ILE A 369 7.53 -8.48 -22.19
C ILE A 369 8.98 -7.99 -22.26
N GLU A 370 9.20 -6.68 -22.10
CA GLU A 370 10.54 -6.08 -22.08
C GLU A 370 11.39 -6.62 -20.93
N LEU A 371 10.85 -6.63 -19.70
CA LEU A 371 11.53 -7.17 -18.52
C LEU A 371 11.86 -8.65 -18.67
N SER A 372 10.93 -9.45 -19.21
CA SER A 372 11.14 -10.88 -19.44
C SER A 372 12.25 -11.13 -20.47
N SER A 373 12.33 -10.29 -21.49
CA SER A 373 13.37 -10.36 -22.51
C SER A 373 14.73 -10.01 -21.92
N LEU A 374 14.79 -8.97 -21.07
CA LEU A 374 16.00 -8.59 -20.35
C LEU A 374 16.51 -9.69 -19.41
N ALA A 375 15.60 -10.30 -18.64
CA ALA A 375 15.91 -11.38 -17.71
C ALA A 375 16.54 -12.58 -18.43
N ARG A 376 16.00 -12.96 -19.60
CA ARG A 376 16.59 -14.02 -20.44
C ARG A 376 17.97 -13.64 -20.96
N SER A 377 18.14 -12.44 -21.51
CA SER A 377 19.43 -11.99 -22.04
C SER A 377 20.54 -12.02 -20.99
N LYS A 378 20.24 -11.66 -19.73
CA LYS A 378 21.21 -11.72 -18.64
C LYS A 378 21.64 -13.16 -18.30
N GLN A 379 20.72 -14.12 -18.34
CA GLN A 379 21.04 -15.55 -18.15
C GLN A 379 21.92 -16.15 -19.25
N PHE A 380 21.93 -15.56 -20.45
CA PHE A 380 22.79 -16.02 -21.54
C PHE A 380 24.19 -15.40 -21.51
N LEU A 381 24.36 -14.25 -20.85
CA LEU A 381 25.61 -13.49 -20.82
C LEU A 381 26.48 -13.79 -19.59
N PHE A 382 25.92 -14.43 -18.56
CA PHE A 382 26.57 -14.81 -17.30
C PHE A 382 26.08 -16.19 -16.86
#